data_AF-J0SVN3-F1
#
_entry.id   AF-J0SVN3-F1
#
_cell.length_a   1.000
_cell.length_b   1.000
_cell.length_c   1.000
_cell.angle_alpha   90.00
_cell.angle_beta   90.00
_cell.angle_gamma   90.00
#
_symmetry.space_group_name_H-M   'P 1'
#
loop_
_entity.id
_entity.type
_entity.pdbx_description
1 polymer ?
#
loop_
_entity_poly.entity_id
_entity_poly.type
_entity_poly.pdbx_seq_one_letter_code
_entity_poly.pdbx_strand_id
1 'polypeptide(L)'
;MIFSPNYLRLLTFMAAARNNRGLDAWEKDHQTTLDGFDDAIARLTSFRDGHGFTGEAATAMNAWVDSSISRIQAYKASYENGYNAYDTGRQVMQAALAEAETLSPNLLDEKTAAMRDDWFVVIPESEPGGGFTGLGQRFTSGEAYVEAVEAQANAQREAAAQRILDELNAHTTSINKDMKDETALSERDLQRGILNEGPGSNTAGGNGAGLPWSRSAADGYGRGTGRDSSSGEYPGGFDQPWWSEADAAAAHNRIISSGAVPTQEPAYGEPGSRTNPITDPQDLMDTDLLHTRVNGTTYRNGVIGGHTPAPAADAHHPLWRLNGGPASDASS
;
A
#
# COMPACT_ATOMS: atom_id res chain seq x y z
N MET A 1 16.38 -16.95 10.25
CA MET A 1 15.33 -15.94 10.06
C MET A 1 16.01 -14.61 9.85
N ILE A 2 15.85 -14.02 8.67
CA ILE A 2 16.46 -12.73 8.32
C ILE A 2 15.81 -11.61 9.16
N PHE A 3 16.61 -10.63 9.57
CA PHE A 3 16.13 -9.50 10.35
C PHE A 3 15.30 -8.52 9.48
N SER A 4 14.08 -8.23 9.91
CA SER A 4 13.08 -7.40 9.19
C SER A 4 12.49 -6.32 10.12
N PRO A 5 13.26 -5.29 10.51
CA PRO A 5 12.85 -4.33 11.54
C PRO A 5 11.61 -3.51 11.16
N ASN A 6 11.49 -3.06 9.91
CA ASN A 6 10.36 -2.23 9.49
C ASN A 6 9.09 -3.07 9.35
N TYR A 7 9.21 -4.29 8.84
CA TYR A 7 8.10 -5.22 8.79
C TYR A 7 7.58 -5.56 10.20
N LEU A 8 8.47 -5.78 11.19
CA LEU A 8 8.06 -6.00 12.58
C LEU A 8 7.35 -4.78 13.19
N ARG A 9 7.82 -3.56 12.90
CA ARG A 9 7.13 -2.33 13.31
C ARG A 9 5.77 -2.20 12.64
N LEU A 10 5.68 -2.53 11.35
CA LEU A 10 4.42 -2.52 10.62
C LEU A 10 3.42 -3.53 11.20
N LEU A 11 3.86 -4.75 11.56
CA LEU A 11 3.02 -5.75 12.22
C LEU A 11 2.45 -5.23 13.56
N THR A 12 3.25 -4.49 14.32
CA THR A 12 2.81 -3.84 15.56
C THR A 12 1.73 -2.80 15.28
N PHE A 13 1.91 -1.98 14.24
CA PHE A 13 0.89 -1.05 13.78
C PHE A 13 -0.40 -1.78 13.34
N MET A 14 -0.28 -2.83 12.52
CA MET A 14 -1.43 -3.58 12.02
C MET A 14 -2.27 -4.17 13.15
N ALA A 15 -1.64 -4.72 14.19
CA ALA A 15 -2.32 -5.20 15.38
C ALA A 15 -3.14 -4.10 16.08
N ALA A 16 -2.56 -2.91 16.25
CA ALA A 16 -3.26 -1.76 16.82
C ALA A 16 -4.40 -1.25 15.92
N ALA A 17 -4.15 -1.12 14.61
CA ALA A 17 -5.12 -0.63 13.64
C ALA A 17 -6.37 -1.54 13.54
N ARG A 18 -6.19 -2.87 13.63
CA ARG A 18 -7.31 -3.82 13.66
C ARG A 18 -8.21 -3.63 14.89
N ASN A 19 -7.61 -3.39 16.06
CA ASN A 19 -8.37 -3.13 17.28
C ASN A 19 -9.14 -1.80 17.21
N ASN A 20 -8.64 -0.83 16.45
CA ASN A 20 -9.27 0.48 16.30
C ASN A 20 -10.52 0.48 15.40
N ARG A 21 -10.86 -0.62 14.70
CA ARG A 21 -12.08 -0.71 13.89
C ARG A 21 -13.35 -0.46 14.73
N GLY A 22 -13.35 -0.86 16.01
CA GLY A 22 -14.48 -0.61 16.93
C GLY A 22 -14.82 0.87 17.17
N LEU A 23 -13.95 1.79 16.75
CA LEU A 23 -14.18 3.22 16.85
C LEU A 23 -15.28 3.75 15.90
N ASP A 24 -15.80 2.94 14.98
CA ASP A 24 -16.95 3.34 14.13
C ASP A 24 -18.19 3.73 14.95
N ALA A 25 -18.29 3.27 16.20
CA ALA A 25 -19.33 3.69 17.13
C ALA A 25 -19.35 5.22 17.39
N TRP A 26 -18.21 5.91 17.26
CA TRP A 26 -18.12 7.36 17.46
C TRP A 26 -18.88 8.16 16.40
N GLU A 27 -19.14 7.60 15.22
CA GLU A 27 -19.92 8.26 14.16
C GLU A 27 -21.34 8.60 14.63
N LYS A 28 -21.95 7.68 15.40
CA LYS A 28 -23.28 7.90 15.96
C LYS A 28 -23.27 8.97 17.04
N ASP A 29 -22.26 8.94 17.91
CA ASP A 29 -22.11 9.94 18.99
C ASP A 29 -21.83 11.33 18.41
N HIS A 30 -21.11 11.40 17.28
CA HIS A 30 -20.90 12.62 16.51
C HIS A 30 -22.20 13.21 16.00
N GLN A 31 -23.01 12.43 15.28
CA GLN A 31 -24.29 12.89 14.78
C GLN A 31 -25.21 13.37 15.92
N THR A 32 -25.26 12.61 17.02
CA THR A 32 -26.04 12.98 18.21
C THR A 32 -25.59 14.33 18.79
N THR A 33 -24.28 14.60 18.77
CA THR A 33 -23.72 15.86 19.25
C THR A 33 -24.09 17.04 18.33
N LEU A 34 -24.03 16.85 17.00
CA LEU A 34 -24.45 17.87 16.04
C LEU A 34 -25.94 18.21 16.18
N ASP A 35 -26.79 17.19 16.31
CA ASP A 35 -28.22 17.36 16.53
C ASP A 35 -28.49 18.16 17.81
N GLY A 36 -27.73 17.92 18.87
CA GLY A 36 -27.82 18.67 20.12
C GLY A 36 -27.46 20.16 19.98
N PHE A 37 -26.46 20.49 19.16
CA PHE A 37 -26.13 21.89 18.85
C PHE A 37 -27.25 22.57 18.06
N ASP A 38 -27.80 21.88 17.06
CA ASP A 38 -28.89 22.40 16.22
C ASP A 38 -30.19 22.60 17.02
N ASP A 39 -30.51 21.66 17.91
CA ASP A 39 -31.62 21.77 18.86
C ASP A 39 -31.48 22.99 19.79
N ALA A 40 -30.27 23.24 20.31
CA ALA A 40 -30.02 24.38 21.19
C ALA A 40 -30.21 25.72 20.45
N ILE A 41 -29.71 25.81 19.22
CA ILE A 41 -29.91 26.97 18.34
C ILE A 41 -31.41 27.18 18.09
N ALA A 42 -32.13 26.13 17.70
CA ALA A 42 -33.56 26.20 17.39
C ALA A 42 -34.40 26.65 18.60
N ARG A 43 -34.07 26.19 19.81
CA ARG A 43 -34.74 26.61 21.06
C ARG A 43 -34.49 28.08 21.36
N LEU A 44 -33.26 28.56 21.18
CA LEU A 44 -32.91 29.97 21.37
C LEU A 44 -33.60 30.86 20.34
N THR A 45 -33.62 30.46 19.07
CA THR A 45 -34.36 31.16 18.01
C THR A 45 -35.84 31.26 18.35
N SER A 46 -36.47 30.14 18.75
CA SER A 46 -37.87 30.14 19.16
C SER A 46 -38.14 31.04 20.38
N PHE A 47 -37.23 31.07 21.36
CA PHE A 47 -37.34 31.97 22.50
C PHE A 47 -37.24 33.43 22.05
N ARG A 48 -36.28 33.79 21.21
CA ARG A 48 -36.13 35.14 20.64
C ARG A 48 -37.42 35.61 19.97
N ASP A 49 -37.98 34.75 19.13
CA ASP A 49 -39.16 35.11 18.33
C ASP A 49 -40.45 35.17 19.19
N GLY A 50 -40.45 34.54 20.38
CA GLY A 50 -41.63 34.40 21.25
C GLY A 50 -41.56 35.06 22.63
N HIS A 51 -40.48 35.75 23.01
CA HIS A 51 -40.24 36.16 24.40
C HIS A 51 -41.19 37.25 24.95
N GLY A 52 -41.90 38.01 24.10
CA GLY A 52 -42.93 38.97 24.52
C GLY A 52 -42.45 40.24 25.27
N PHE A 53 -41.16 40.55 25.26
CA PHE A 53 -40.60 41.79 25.81
C PHE A 53 -40.80 42.92 24.79
N THR A 54 -40.85 44.17 25.26
CA THR A 54 -41.03 45.36 24.40
C THR A 54 -40.00 46.45 24.73
N GLY A 55 -39.71 47.35 23.80
CA GLY A 55 -38.80 48.48 24.01
C GLY A 55 -37.34 48.05 24.19
N GLU A 56 -36.56 48.80 24.98
CA GLU A 56 -35.13 48.54 25.19
C GLU A 56 -34.84 47.14 25.76
N ALA A 57 -35.76 46.59 26.57
CA ALA A 57 -35.63 45.23 27.10
C ALA A 57 -35.71 44.17 25.99
N ALA A 58 -36.55 44.37 24.98
CA ALA A 58 -36.63 43.47 23.82
C ALA A 58 -35.33 43.50 23.02
N THR A 59 -34.81 44.70 22.75
CA THR A 59 -33.54 44.88 22.04
C THR A 59 -32.39 44.18 22.77
N ALA A 60 -32.29 44.36 24.09
CA ALA A 60 -31.27 43.73 24.90
C ALA A 60 -31.41 42.19 24.91
N MET A 61 -32.64 41.67 25.00
CA MET A 61 -32.88 40.23 24.97
C MET A 61 -32.51 39.61 23.62
N ASN A 62 -32.91 40.24 22.51
CA ASN A 62 -32.56 39.79 21.17
C ASN A 62 -31.05 39.76 20.97
N ALA A 63 -30.34 40.83 21.35
CA ALA A 63 -28.88 40.89 21.25
C ALA A 63 -28.19 39.79 22.07
N TRP A 64 -28.71 39.49 23.27
CA TRP A 64 -28.19 38.39 24.09
C TRP A 64 -28.42 37.02 23.46
N VAL A 65 -29.61 36.78 22.88
CA VAL A 65 -29.90 35.51 22.18
C VAL A 65 -29.01 35.35 20.95
N ASP A 66 -28.90 36.38 20.11
CA ASP A 66 -28.08 36.34 18.89
C ASP A 66 -26.59 36.11 19.22
N SER A 67 -26.08 36.73 20.30
CA SER A 67 -24.73 36.46 20.81
C SER A 67 -24.57 35.02 21.29
N SER A 68 -25.58 34.47 21.96
CA SER A 68 -25.57 33.08 22.45
C SER A 68 -25.59 32.07 21.30
N ILE A 69 -26.43 32.31 20.28
CA ILE A 69 -26.47 31.49 19.06
C ILE A 69 -25.10 31.53 18.36
N SER A 70 -24.52 32.72 18.18
CA SER A 70 -23.19 32.87 17.56
C SER A 70 -22.12 32.06 18.31
N ARG A 71 -22.15 32.04 19.64
CA ARG A 71 -21.22 31.25 20.46
C ARG A 71 -21.44 29.75 20.27
N ILE A 72 -22.69 29.28 20.25
CA ILE A 72 -23.01 27.87 20.03
C ILE A 72 -22.56 27.42 18.63
N GLN A 73 -22.79 28.25 17.61
CA GLN A 73 -22.31 27.98 16.26
C GLN A 73 -20.78 27.88 16.19
N ALA A 74 -20.06 28.75 16.89
CA ALA A 74 -18.60 28.67 16.97
C ALA A 74 -18.12 27.38 17.67
N TYR A 75 -18.79 26.94 18.74
CA TYR A 75 -18.51 25.65 19.37
C TYR A 75 -18.82 24.47 18.45
N LYS A 76 -19.95 24.50 17.73
CA LYS A 76 -20.31 23.48 16.75
C LYS A 76 -19.23 23.35 15.68
N ALA A 77 -18.81 24.47 15.08
CA ALA A 77 -17.76 24.48 14.06
C ALA A 77 -16.43 23.94 14.59
N SER A 78 -16.01 24.35 15.80
CA SER A 78 -14.79 23.81 16.43
C SER A 78 -14.89 22.29 16.70
N TYR A 79 -16.08 21.81 17.08
CA TYR A 79 -16.33 20.39 17.28
C TYR A 79 -16.30 19.61 15.96
N GLU A 80 -16.98 20.10 14.92
CA GLU A 80 -16.97 19.52 13.57
C GLU A 80 -15.54 19.40 13.03
N ASN A 81 -14.74 20.45 13.17
CA ASN A 81 -13.33 20.43 12.75
C ASN A 81 -12.51 19.37 13.48
N GLY A 82 -12.64 19.29 14.81
CA GLY A 82 -11.97 18.25 15.60
C GLY A 82 -12.39 16.83 15.21
N TYR A 83 -13.68 16.63 14.93
CA TYR A 83 -14.19 15.35 14.46
C TYR A 83 -13.69 14.99 13.07
N ASN A 84 -13.69 15.95 12.13
CA ASN A 84 -13.19 15.73 10.77
C ASN A 84 -11.71 15.33 10.74
N ALA A 85 -10.88 15.94 11.61
CA ALA A 85 -9.48 15.55 11.74
C ALA A 85 -9.32 14.13 12.30
N TYR A 86 -10.15 13.77 13.29
CA TYR A 86 -10.21 12.41 13.82
C TYR A 86 -10.63 11.38 12.76
N ASP A 87 -11.72 11.65 12.04
CA ASP A 87 -12.23 10.77 10.99
C ASP A 87 -11.21 10.60 9.85
N THR A 88 -10.60 11.69 9.39
CA THR A 88 -9.49 11.65 8.44
C THR A 88 -8.36 10.74 8.92
N GLY A 89 -7.94 10.87 10.19
CA GLY A 89 -6.91 10.02 10.77
C GLY A 89 -7.29 8.54 10.78
N ARG A 90 -8.57 8.23 11.00
CA ARG A 90 -9.08 6.85 10.92
C ARG A 90 -9.05 6.30 9.50
N GLN A 91 -9.48 7.08 8.52
CA GLN A 91 -9.45 6.66 7.12
C GLN A 91 -8.02 6.38 6.65
N VAL A 92 -7.05 7.22 7.05
CA VAL A 92 -5.62 6.99 6.79
C VAL A 92 -5.13 5.69 7.43
N MET A 93 -5.47 5.44 8.70
CA MET A 93 -5.09 4.17 9.36
C MET A 93 -5.71 2.95 8.68
N GLN A 94 -6.96 3.05 8.21
CA GLN A 94 -7.63 1.98 7.48
C GLN A 94 -6.96 1.71 6.12
N ALA A 95 -6.63 2.76 5.36
CA ALA A 95 -5.93 2.65 4.08
C ALA A 95 -4.54 2.04 4.25
N ALA A 96 -3.77 2.49 5.24
CA ALA A 96 -2.45 1.95 5.57
C ALA A 96 -2.53 0.49 6.01
N LEU A 97 -3.52 0.11 6.80
CA LEU A 97 -3.76 -1.29 7.18
C LEU A 97 -4.08 -2.14 5.97
N ALA A 98 -4.98 -1.69 5.09
CA ALA A 98 -5.37 -2.43 3.90
C ALA A 98 -4.17 -2.64 2.94
N GLU A 99 -3.30 -1.64 2.79
CA GLU A 99 -2.06 -1.82 2.05
C GLU A 99 -1.09 -2.78 2.75
N ALA A 100 -0.89 -2.65 4.06
CA ALA A 100 0.00 -3.52 4.84
C ALA A 100 -0.42 -4.99 4.78
N GLU A 101 -1.73 -5.26 4.74
CA GLU A 101 -2.29 -6.61 4.62
C GLU A 101 -1.96 -7.31 3.29
N THR A 102 -1.50 -6.57 2.28
CA THR A 102 -1.03 -7.15 1.02
C THR A 102 0.42 -7.62 1.04
N LEU A 103 1.20 -7.33 2.10
CA LEU A 103 2.57 -7.85 2.20
C LEU A 103 2.55 -9.31 2.64
N SER A 104 3.40 -10.14 2.03
CA SER A 104 3.45 -11.56 2.37
C SER A 104 4.12 -11.80 3.73
N PRO A 105 3.54 -12.65 4.59
CA PRO A 105 4.22 -13.11 5.80
C PRO A 105 5.44 -13.97 5.48
N ASN A 106 5.45 -14.64 4.32
CA ASN A 106 6.53 -15.50 3.86
C ASN A 106 7.46 -14.74 2.91
N LEU A 107 8.76 -15.02 3.01
CA LEU A 107 9.76 -14.47 2.08
C LEU A 107 9.92 -15.33 0.83
N LEU A 108 9.60 -16.61 0.93
CA LEU A 108 9.78 -17.60 -0.12
C LEU A 108 8.45 -18.32 -0.37
N ASP A 109 8.14 -18.55 -1.62
CA ASP A 109 7.15 -19.56 -2.01
C ASP A 109 7.70 -20.98 -1.85
N GLU A 110 6.81 -21.98 -1.86
CA GLU A 110 7.18 -23.37 -1.60
C GLU A 110 8.18 -23.93 -2.62
N LYS A 111 8.00 -23.62 -3.91
CA LYS A 111 8.93 -24.06 -4.96
C LYS A 111 10.31 -23.43 -4.79
N THR A 112 10.40 -22.13 -4.56
CA THR A 112 11.66 -21.45 -4.29
C THR A 112 12.34 -22.08 -3.08
N ALA A 113 11.61 -22.34 -1.99
CA ALA A 113 12.18 -22.97 -0.81
C ALA A 113 12.71 -24.38 -1.09
N ALA A 114 12.00 -25.18 -1.90
CA ALA A 114 12.41 -26.53 -2.28
C ALA A 114 13.68 -26.58 -3.15
N MET A 115 13.95 -25.52 -3.94
CA MET A 115 15.16 -25.42 -4.76
C MET A 115 16.45 -25.37 -3.93
N ARG A 116 16.37 -25.21 -2.59
CA ARG A 116 17.54 -25.26 -1.71
C ARG A 116 18.30 -26.58 -1.81
N ASP A 117 17.56 -27.68 -2.04
CA ASP A 117 18.11 -29.03 -2.18
C ASP A 117 18.50 -29.37 -3.63
N ASP A 118 18.29 -28.44 -4.59
CA ASP A 118 18.68 -28.65 -5.97
C ASP A 118 20.21 -28.63 -6.12
N TRP A 119 20.72 -29.59 -6.89
CA TRP A 119 22.14 -29.68 -7.19
C TRP A 119 22.63 -28.42 -7.92
N PHE A 120 21.86 -27.92 -8.89
CA PHE A 120 22.09 -26.64 -9.55
C PHE A 120 20.80 -25.89 -9.81
N VAL A 121 20.90 -24.56 -9.72
CA VAL A 121 19.95 -23.62 -10.34
C VAL A 121 20.67 -22.88 -11.45
N VAL A 122 20.03 -22.79 -12.61
CA VAL A 122 20.56 -22.14 -13.81
C VAL A 122 19.93 -20.77 -13.95
N ILE A 123 20.76 -19.73 -13.89
CA ILE A 123 20.36 -18.33 -14.01
C ILE A 123 20.84 -17.81 -15.36
N PRO A 124 19.97 -17.17 -16.17
CA PRO A 124 20.42 -16.49 -17.38
C PRO A 124 21.27 -15.25 -17.02
N GLU A 125 22.34 -14.99 -17.77
CA GLU A 125 23.19 -13.81 -17.58
C GLU A 125 22.64 -12.54 -18.25
N SER A 126 21.60 -12.68 -19.07
CA SER A 126 20.96 -11.59 -19.80
C SER A 126 19.46 -11.82 -19.90
N GLU A 127 18.71 -10.72 -19.97
CA GLU A 127 17.27 -10.77 -20.11
C GLU A 127 16.86 -11.43 -21.44
N PRO A 128 15.85 -12.32 -21.44
CA PRO A 128 15.30 -12.88 -22.66
C PRO A 128 14.60 -11.79 -23.50
N GLY A 129 14.92 -11.73 -24.80
CA GLY A 129 14.37 -10.74 -25.75
C GLY A 129 15.42 -9.70 -26.21
N GLY A 130 15.31 -9.17 -27.44
CA GLY A 130 16.24 -8.14 -27.95
C GLY A 130 17.19 -8.54 -29.10
N GLY A 131 16.81 -9.46 -29.98
CA GLY A 131 17.58 -9.74 -31.22
C GLY A 131 18.91 -10.48 -31.01
N PHE A 132 19.13 -11.05 -29.83
CA PHE A 132 20.34 -11.81 -29.49
C PHE A 132 20.44 -13.15 -30.23
N THR A 133 21.66 -13.55 -30.56
CA THR A 133 21.98 -14.81 -31.27
C THR A 133 22.38 -15.96 -30.32
N GLY A 134 22.62 -15.65 -29.03
CA GLY A 134 22.86 -16.61 -27.96
C GLY A 134 22.82 -15.94 -26.59
N LEU A 135 22.58 -16.70 -25.52
CA LEU A 135 22.45 -16.21 -24.15
C LEU A 135 23.46 -16.91 -23.22
N GLY A 136 24.20 -16.13 -22.43
CA GLY A 136 25.00 -16.66 -21.34
C GLY A 136 24.12 -17.23 -20.23
N GLN A 137 24.59 -18.28 -19.56
CA GLN A 137 23.96 -18.85 -18.36
C GLN A 137 25.03 -19.10 -17.30
N ARG A 138 24.64 -19.05 -16.03
CA ARG A 138 25.49 -19.41 -14.90
C ARG A 138 24.79 -20.41 -13.98
N PHE A 139 25.58 -21.29 -13.40
CA PHE A 139 25.17 -22.31 -12.45
C PHE A 139 25.46 -21.82 -11.04
N THR A 140 24.48 -21.97 -10.16
CA THR A 140 24.61 -21.73 -8.72
C THR A 140 24.12 -22.95 -7.95
N SER A 141 24.60 -23.15 -6.73
CA SER A 141 24.00 -24.14 -5.83
C SER A 141 22.57 -23.72 -5.48
N GLY A 142 21.71 -24.71 -5.22
CA GLY A 142 20.36 -24.46 -4.73
C GLY A 142 20.34 -23.58 -3.47
N GLU A 143 21.22 -23.88 -2.52
CA GLU A 143 21.38 -23.12 -1.28
C GLU A 143 21.70 -21.64 -1.51
N ALA A 144 22.71 -21.32 -2.34
CA ALA A 144 23.10 -19.95 -2.62
C ALA A 144 21.99 -19.18 -3.35
N TYR A 145 21.31 -19.83 -4.30
CA TYR A 145 20.17 -19.24 -4.99
C TYR A 145 19.04 -18.87 -4.01
N VAL A 146 18.62 -19.81 -3.17
CA VAL A 146 17.48 -19.59 -2.25
C VAL A 146 17.82 -18.54 -1.20
N GLU A 147 19.04 -18.52 -0.67
CA GLU A 147 19.46 -17.48 0.27
C GLU A 147 19.52 -16.10 -0.37
N ALA A 148 19.95 -16.01 -1.63
CA ALA A 148 19.96 -14.76 -2.36
C ALA A 148 18.53 -14.25 -2.64
N VAL A 149 17.63 -15.13 -3.05
CA VAL A 149 16.20 -14.79 -3.22
C VAL A 149 15.58 -14.36 -1.90
N GLU A 150 15.84 -15.08 -0.80
CA GLU A 150 15.30 -14.73 0.53
C GLU A 150 15.78 -13.33 0.97
N ALA A 151 17.05 -13.00 0.72
CA ALA A 151 17.62 -11.70 1.03
C ALA A 151 16.97 -10.57 0.19
N GLN A 152 16.82 -10.75 -1.12
CA GLN A 152 16.17 -9.77 -2.00
C GLN A 152 14.69 -9.61 -1.67
N ALA A 153 13.96 -10.71 -1.44
CA ALA A 153 12.57 -10.69 -1.02
C ALA A 153 12.39 -9.95 0.31
N ASN A 154 13.31 -10.17 1.26
CA ASN A 154 13.30 -9.43 2.53
C ASN A 154 13.55 -7.94 2.32
N ALA A 155 14.53 -7.57 1.49
CA ALA A 155 14.81 -6.17 1.19
C ALA A 155 13.61 -5.47 0.52
N GLN A 156 12.93 -6.15 -0.42
CA GLN A 156 11.72 -5.66 -1.08
C GLN A 156 10.59 -5.44 -0.06
N ARG A 157 10.35 -6.42 0.83
CA ARG A 157 9.33 -6.32 1.89
C ARG A 157 9.65 -5.22 2.90
N GLU A 158 10.91 -5.09 3.31
CA GLU A 158 11.37 -4.04 4.22
C GLU A 158 11.20 -2.64 3.62
N ALA A 159 11.54 -2.47 2.34
CA ALA A 159 11.32 -1.22 1.62
C ALA A 159 9.82 -0.86 1.53
N ALA A 160 8.97 -1.86 1.23
CA ALA A 160 7.53 -1.66 1.21
C ALA A 160 6.98 -1.29 2.59
N ALA A 161 7.42 -1.98 3.64
CA ALA A 161 7.00 -1.71 5.02
C ALA A 161 7.44 -0.32 5.48
N GLN A 162 8.69 0.06 5.20
CA GLN A 162 9.23 1.38 5.50
C GLN A 162 8.39 2.48 4.84
N ARG A 163 8.07 2.33 3.55
CA ARG A 163 7.25 3.31 2.84
C ARG A 163 5.87 3.49 3.48
N ILE A 164 5.17 2.39 3.80
CA ILE A 164 3.85 2.48 4.44
C ILE A 164 3.93 3.24 5.77
N LEU A 165 4.97 2.98 6.56
CA LEU A 165 5.21 3.69 7.82
C LEU A 165 5.53 5.18 7.61
N ASP A 166 6.34 5.51 6.60
CA ASP A 166 6.69 6.91 6.29
C ASP A 166 5.47 7.70 5.79
N GLU A 167 4.66 7.10 4.95
CA GLU A 167 3.41 7.69 4.45
C GLU A 167 2.43 7.91 5.61
N LEU A 168 2.22 6.91 6.46
CA LEU A 168 1.42 7.04 7.68
C LEU A 168 1.90 8.20 8.58
N ASN A 169 3.22 8.33 8.78
CA ASN A 169 3.80 9.43 9.56
C ASN A 169 3.58 10.80 8.91
N ALA A 170 3.67 10.89 7.58
CA ALA A 170 3.43 12.12 6.84
C ALA A 170 1.97 12.59 6.97
N HIS A 171 1.01 11.70 6.76
CA HIS A 171 -0.42 12.01 6.95
C HIS A 171 -0.72 12.42 8.40
N THR A 172 -0.20 11.68 9.37
CA THR A 172 -0.40 11.98 10.80
C THR A 172 0.17 13.36 11.17
N THR A 173 1.32 13.74 10.60
CA THR A 173 1.93 15.06 10.81
C THR A 173 1.09 16.18 10.19
N SER A 174 0.54 15.96 8.99
CA SER A 174 -0.36 16.92 8.33
C SER A 174 -1.61 17.16 9.16
N ILE A 175 -2.31 16.09 9.56
CA ILE A 175 -3.54 16.18 10.36
C ILE A 175 -3.28 16.95 11.66
N ASN A 176 -2.19 16.65 12.36
CA ASN A 176 -1.82 17.37 13.59
C ASN A 176 -1.52 18.85 13.37
N LYS A 177 -0.98 19.23 12.20
CA LYS A 177 -0.74 20.63 11.85
C LYS A 177 -2.06 21.34 11.58
N ASP A 178 -2.91 20.75 10.75
CA ASP A 178 -4.21 21.31 10.38
C ASP A 178 -5.09 21.51 11.64
N MET A 179 -5.07 20.54 12.57
CA MET A 179 -5.72 20.68 13.88
C MET A 179 -5.20 21.85 14.71
N LYS A 180 -3.89 22.11 14.73
CA LYS A 180 -3.30 23.21 15.52
C LYS A 180 -3.62 24.58 14.93
N ASP A 181 -3.64 24.68 13.61
CA ASP A 181 -3.94 25.93 12.91
C ASP A 181 -5.43 26.28 13.07
N GLU A 182 -6.33 25.29 13.09
CA GLU A 182 -7.78 25.50 13.28
C GLU A 182 -8.20 25.69 14.76
N THR A 183 -7.51 25.06 15.71
CA THR A 183 -7.80 25.23 17.15
C THR A 183 -7.29 26.55 17.72
N ALA A 184 -6.56 27.36 16.94
CA ALA A 184 -6.09 28.68 17.33
C ALA A 184 -7.19 29.77 17.42
N LEU A 185 -8.46 29.38 17.58
CA LEU A 185 -9.54 30.28 18.02
C LEU A 185 -9.33 30.61 19.49
N SER A 186 -8.91 31.84 19.80
CA SER A 186 -8.67 32.23 21.19
C SER A 186 -9.99 32.42 21.95
N GLU A 187 -10.00 32.17 23.27
CA GLU A 187 -11.13 32.55 24.16
C GLU A 187 -11.52 34.04 23.99
N ARG A 188 -10.57 34.89 23.59
CA ARG A 188 -10.82 36.31 23.29
C ARG A 188 -11.63 36.53 22.01
N ASP A 189 -11.54 35.63 21.03
CA ASP A 189 -12.29 35.72 19.76
C ASP A 189 -13.73 35.24 19.94
N LEU A 190 -13.91 34.18 20.75
CA LEU A 190 -15.23 33.69 21.17
C LEU A 190 -16.00 34.67 22.07
N GLN A 191 -15.29 35.46 22.89
CA GLN A 191 -15.89 36.36 23.88
C GLN A 191 -16.19 37.77 23.34
N ARG A 192 -15.58 38.19 22.24
CA ARG A 192 -15.76 39.54 21.68
C ARG A 192 -16.94 39.70 20.72
N GLY A 193 -17.56 38.62 20.24
CA GLY A 193 -18.63 38.72 19.24
C GLY A 193 -18.20 39.46 17.96
N ILE A 194 -16.89 39.55 17.69
CA ILE A 194 -16.38 40.11 16.45
C ILE A 194 -16.47 39.00 15.41
N LEU A 195 -17.64 38.87 14.80
CA LEU A 195 -17.84 38.21 13.51
C LEU A 195 -17.89 39.25 12.39
N ASN A 196 -17.13 40.35 12.51
CA ASN A 196 -17.02 41.36 11.43
C ASN A 196 -15.84 41.15 10.49
N GLU A 197 -15.10 40.07 10.67
CA GLU A 197 -14.36 39.45 9.59
C GLU A 197 -14.80 37.99 9.65
N GLY A 198 -15.74 37.61 8.76
CA GLY A 198 -15.90 36.19 8.46
C GLY A 198 -14.50 35.63 8.21
N PRO A 199 -14.15 34.46 8.76
CA PRO A 199 -12.82 33.90 8.56
C PRO A 199 -12.54 33.98 7.08
N GLY A 200 -11.51 34.77 6.74
CA GLY A 200 -11.28 35.24 5.39
C GLY A 200 -11.42 34.06 4.44
N SER A 201 -12.31 34.22 3.47
CA SER A 201 -12.38 33.47 2.23
C SER A 201 -11.04 33.59 1.51
N ASN A 202 -10.03 32.91 2.04
CA ASN A 202 -8.72 32.62 1.50
C ASN A 202 -8.44 31.12 1.69
N THR A 203 -9.45 30.29 1.49
CA THR A 203 -9.26 28.92 1.03
C THR A 203 -9.71 28.87 -0.43
N ALA A 204 -8.85 29.43 -1.28
CA ALA A 204 -8.82 29.00 -2.66
C ALA A 204 -8.55 27.49 -2.64
N GLY A 205 -9.58 26.70 -2.93
CA GLY A 205 -9.51 25.25 -2.99
C GLY A 205 -10.26 24.60 -1.84
N GLY A 206 -11.51 24.22 -2.11
CA GLY A 206 -12.10 23.12 -1.37
C GLY A 206 -11.19 21.91 -1.46
N ASN A 207 -10.87 21.35 -0.30
CA ASN A 207 -10.67 19.93 -0.04
C ASN A 207 -10.47 19.84 1.48
N GLY A 208 -11.58 19.59 2.19
CA GLY A 208 -11.45 18.95 3.49
C GLY A 208 -10.77 17.58 3.31
N ALA A 209 -10.31 17.05 4.44
CA ALA A 209 -9.57 15.80 4.58
C ALA A 209 -8.12 15.88 4.12
N GLY A 210 -7.24 15.38 4.99
CA GLY A 210 -5.82 15.21 4.73
C GLY A 210 -5.58 14.51 3.40
N LEU A 211 -4.34 14.63 2.91
CA LEU A 211 -3.92 14.05 1.63
C LEU A 211 -4.54 12.64 1.45
N PRO A 212 -5.16 12.32 0.31
CA PRO A 212 -5.60 10.95 0.05
C PRO A 212 -4.39 10.01 0.13
N TRP A 213 -4.60 8.79 0.63
CA TRP A 213 -3.55 7.77 0.60
C TRP A 213 -3.04 7.64 -0.84
N SER A 214 -1.71 7.67 -1.03
CA SER A 214 -1.12 7.92 -2.36
C SER A 214 -1.38 6.81 -3.37
N ARG A 215 -1.83 5.64 -2.89
CA ARG A 215 -2.03 4.41 -3.66
C ARG A 215 -3.40 3.84 -3.37
N SER A 216 -4.06 3.25 -4.36
CA SER A 216 -5.43 2.74 -4.17
C SER A 216 -5.48 1.22 -4.19
N ALA A 217 -6.56 0.64 -3.67
CA ALA A 217 -6.80 -0.79 -3.86
C ALA A 217 -7.02 -1.14 -5.34
N ALA A 218 -7.55 -0.21 -6.15
CA ALA A 218 -7.90 -0.43 -7.55
C ALA A 218 -6.69 -0.72 -8.44
N ASP A 219 -5.52 -0.13 -8.14
CA ASP A 219 -4.25 -0.38 -8.83
C ASP A 219 -3.35 -1.35 -8.05
N GLY A 220 -3.90 -2.11 -7.09
CA GLY A 220 -3.13 -3.01 -6.24
C GLY A 220 -2.06 -2.28 -5.42
N TYR A 221 -2.33 -1.04 -5.06
CA TYR A 221 -1.42 -0.09 -4.46
C TYR A 221 -0.12 0.12 -5.26
N GLY A 222 -0.26 0.37 -6.56
CA GLY A 222 0.83 0.56 -7.51
C GLY A 222 1.51 -0.72 -7.98
N ARG A 223 0.98 -1.91 -7.63
CA ARG A 223 1.56 -3.22 -8.00
C ARG A 223 0.74 -3.97 -9.06
N GLY A 224 -0.45 -3.45 -9.40
CA GLY A 224 -1.37 -4.12 -10.31
C GLY A 224 -0.79 -4.41 -11.69
N THR A 225 0.04 -3.51 -12.24
CA THR A 225 0.67 -3.68 -13.56
C THR A 225 1.69 -4.82 -13.60
N GLY A 226 2.34 -5.12 -12.48
CA GLY A 226 3.32 -6.21 -12.37
C GLY A 226 2.68 -7.60 -12.33
N ARG A 227 1.37 -7.70 -12.05
CA ARG A 227 0.65 -8.98 -11.97
C ARG A 227 0.32 -9.60 -13.34
N ASP A 228 0.66 -8.93 -14.43
CA ASP A 228 0.53 -9.47 -15.78
C ASP A 228 1.82 -10.17 -16.20
N SER A 229 1.70 -11.39 -16.72
CA SER A 229 2.82 -12.15 -17.31
C SER A 229 3.52 -11.46 -18.48
N SER A 230 2.86 -10.50 -19.13
CA SER A 230 3.38 -9.69 -20.23
C SER A 230 3.92 -8.33 -19.77
N SER A 231 3.92 -8.09 -18.46
CA SER A 231 4.53 -6.89 -17.89
C SER A 231 6.03 -6.86 -18.21
N GLY A 232 6.55 -5.68 -18.53
CA GLY A 232 7.99 -5.50 -18.75
C GLY A 232 8.83 -5.72 -17.49
N GLU A 233 8.19 -5.86 -16.33
CA GLU A 233 8.82 -6.15 -15.04
C GLU A 233 9.33 -7.59 -14.98
N TYR A 234 8.74 -8.52 -15.74
CA TYR A 234 9.23 -9.89 -15.87
C TYR A 234 9.66 -10.17 -17.31
N PRO A 235 10.94 -9.94 -17.67
CA PRO A 235 11.42 -10.10 -19.05
C PRO A 235 11.15 -11.49 -19.64
N GLY A 236 11.25 -12.55 -18.83
CA GLY A 236 10.95 -13.93 -19.23
C GLY A 236 9.47 -14.33 -19.12
N GLY A 237 8.63 -13.40 -18.69
CA GLY A 237 7.25 -13.62 -18.27
C GLY A 237 7.12 -14.68 -17.17
N PHE A 238 5.87 -15.02 -16.87
CA PHE A 238 5.54 -16.18 -16.06
C PHE A 238 4.26 -16.86 -16.58
N ASP A 239 4.02 -18.10 -16.17
CA ASP A 239 2.87 -18.86 -16.67
C ASP A 239 1.57 -18.23 -16.15
N GLN A 240 0.51 -18.17 -16.97
CA GLN A 240 -0.76 -17.59 -16.54
C GLN A 240 -1.62 -18.65 -15.84
N PRO A 241 -1.84 -18.59 -14.51
CA PRO A 241 -2.57 -19.63 -13.78
C PRO A 241 -4.07 -19.63 -14.05
N TRP A 242 -4.58 -18.64 -14.79
CA TRP A 242 -5.99 -18.53 -15.20
C TRP A 242 -6.23 -18.98 -16.64
N TRP A 243 -5.19 -19.35 -17.39
CA TRP A 243 -5.37 -19.92 -18.72
C TRP A 243 -5.93 -21.34 -18.66
N SER A 244 -6.78 -21.67 -19.63
CA SER A 244 -7.15 -23.06 -19.85
C SER A 244 -5.91 -23.86 -20.28
N GLU A 245 -5.93 -25.17 -20.05
CA GLU A 245 -4.84 -26.05 -20.50
C GLU A 245 -4.59 -25.93 -22.01
N ALA A 246 -5.67 -25.78 -22.80
CA ALA A 246 -5.59 -25.58 -24.24
C ALA A 246 -4.93 -24.25 -24.62
N ASP A 247 -5.27 -23.16 -23.94
CA ASP A 247 -4.69 -21.84 -24.20
C ASP A 247 -3.22 -21.78 -23.79
N ALA A 248 -2.87 -22.37 -22.64
CA ALA A 248 -1.49 -22.51 -22.19
C ALA A 248 -0.66 -23.35 -23.18
N ALA A 249 -1.18 -24.49 -23.62
CA ALA A 249 -0.53 -25.32 -24.63
C ALA A 249 -0.38 -24.59 -25.97
N ALA A 250 -1.40 -23.86 -26.42
CA ALA A 250 -1.33 -23.07 -27.65
C ALA A 250 -0.27 -21.95 -27.54
N ALA A 251 -0.18 -21.27 -26.41
CA ALA A 251 0.85 -20.26 -26.16
C ALA A 251 2.26 -20.88 -26.16
N HIS A 252 2.45 -22.00 -25.46
CA HIS A 252 3.71 -22.74 -25.48
C HIS A 252 4.10 -23.16 -26.89
N ASN A 253 3.18 -23.73 -27.68
CA ASN A 253 3.45 -24.13 -29.06
C ASN A 253 3.88 -22.96 -29.94
N ARG A 254 3.29 -21.76 -29.77
CA ARG A 254 3.74 -20.55 -30.46
C ARG A 254 5.18 -20.18 -30.07
N ILE A 255 5.53 -20.25 -28.79
CA ILE A 255 6.89 -19.96 -28.31
C ILE A 255 7.89 -21.00 -28.87
N ILE A 256 7.58 -22.29 -28.80
CA ILE A 256 8.44 -23.37 -29.34
C ILE A 256 8.70 -23.15 -30.83
N SER A 257 7.67 -22.79 -31.60
CA SER A 257 7.78 -22.58 -33.04
C SER A 257 8.72 -21.44 -33.44
N SER A 258 9.05 -20.53 -32.52
CA SER A 258 9.99 -19.42 -32.76
C SER A 258 11.45 -19.86 -32.80
N GLY A 259 11.74 -21.08 -32.32
CA GLY A 259 13.08 -21.66 -32.24
C GLY A 259 13.79 -21.29 -30.94
N ALA A 260 14.47 -22.28 -30.36
CA ALA A 260 15.26 -22.09 -29.15
C ALA A 260 16.45 -21.15 -29.41
N VAL A 261 16.77 -20.32 -28.43
CA VAL A 261 17.97 -19.48 -28.44
C VAL A 261 19.12 -20.31 -27.87
N PRO A 262 20.25 -20.47 -28.59
CA PRO A 262 21.41 -21.18 -28.07
C PRO A 262 21.90 -20.56 -26.76
N THR A 263 22.21 -21.39 -25.77
CA THR A 263 22.79 -20.93 -24.51
C THR A 263 24.26 -21.32 -24.44
N GLN A 264 25.07 -20.44 -23.85
CA GLN A 264 26.49 -20.67 -23.63
C GLN A 264 26.76 -20.76 -22.13
N GLU A 265 27.30 -21.90 -21.72
CA GLU A 265 27.76 -22.12 -20.34
C GLU A 265 29.20 -21.61 -20.18
N PRO A 266 29.62 -21.21 -18.97
CA PRO A 266 31.00 -20.83 -18.70
C PRO A 266 31.90 -22.06 -18.86
N ALA A 267 33.17 -21.83 -19.21
CA ALA A 267 34.11 -22.92 -19.41
C ALA A 267 34.34 -23.73 -18.11
N TYR A 268 34.80 -24.97 -18.27
CA TYR A 268 35.07 -25.85 -17.13
C TYR A 268 36.00 -25.18 -16.11
N GLY A 269 35.58 -25.11 -14.84
CA GLY A 269 36.34 -24.52 -13.74
C GLY A 269 36.19 -23.01 -13.58
N GLU A 270 35.61 -22.31 -14.57
CA GLU A 270 35.26 -20.89 -14.44
C GLU A 270 34.14 -20.71 -13.40
N PRO A 271 34.12 -19.61 -12.64
CA PRO A 271 33.02 -19.29 -11.74
C PRO A 271 31.67 -19.31 -12.44
N GLY A 272 30.67 -19.93 -11.82
CA GLY A 272 29.36 -20.12 -12.42
C GLY A 272 29.28 -21.23 -13.47
N SER A 273 30.34 -22.03 -13.67
CA SER A 273 30.27 -23.25 -14.49
C SER A 273 29.69 -24.42 -13.70
N ARG A 274 29.31 -25.50 -14.40
CA ARG A 274 28.87 -26.75 -13.74
C ARG A 274 29.91 -27.34 -12.78
N THR A 275 31.19 -27.06 -12.96
CA THR A 275 32.26 -27.62 -12.12
C THR A 275 32.81 -26.64 -11.10
N ASN A 276 32.36 -25.40 -11.14
CA ASN A 276 32.63 -24.37 -10.14
C ASN A 276 31.38 -23.46 -10.03
N PRO A 277 30.26 -24.01 -9.51
CA PRO A 277 29.01 -23.25 -9.38
C PRO A 277 29.19 -22.11 -8.38
N ILE A 278 28.39 -21.05 -8.54
CA ILE A 278 28.32 -19.99 -7.52
C ILE A 278 27.71 -20.58 -6.25
N THR A 279 28.47 -20.57 -5.15
CA THR A 279 28.02 -21.06 -3.84
C THR A 279 27.90 -19.97 -2.79
N ASP A 280 28.38 -18.76 -3.07
CA ASP A 280 28.17 -17.60 -2.19
C ASP A 280 26.92 -16.83 -2.68
N PRO A 281 25.86 -16.68 -1.86
CA PRO A 281 24.70 -15.89 -2.25
C PRO A 281 25.04 -14.43 -2.56
N GLN A 282 26.12 -13.86 -2.01
CA GLN A 282 26.51 -12.48 -2.27
C GLN A 282 26.87 -12.23 -3.74
N ASP A 283 27.42 -13.22 -4.43
CA ASP A 283 27.76 -13.14 -5.86
C ASP A 283 26.52 -13.07 -6.77
N LEU A 284 25.32 -13.24 -6.21
CA LEU A 284 24.05 -13.15 -6.92
C LEU A 284 23.30 -11.83 -6.65
N MET A 285 23.77 -10.99 -5.73
CA MET A 285 23.02 -9.80 -5.27
C MET A 285 22.88 -8.71 -6.33
N ASP A 286 23.79 -8.65 -7.31
CA ASP A 286 23.73 -7.72 -8.44
C ASP A 286 22.76 -8.18 -9.55
N THR A 287 22.09 -9.32 -9.36
CA THR A 287 21.12 -9.87 -10.31
C THR A 287 19.73 -9.79 -9.72
N ASP A 288 18.77 -9.32 -10.50
CA ASP A 288 17.38 -9.28 -10.08
C ASP A 288 16.77 -10.70 -10.11
N LEU A 289 16.88 -11.42 -8.99
CA LEU A 289 16.41 -12.80 -8.90
C LEU A 289 14.89 -12.90 -8.72
N LEU A 290 14.23 -11.83 -8.25
CA LEU A 290 12.78 -11.81 -8.05
C LEU A 290 12.03 -11.75 -9.38
N HIS A 291 12.62 -11.14 -10.39
CA HIS A 291 12.01 -11.00 -11.72
C HIS A 291 12.66 -11.88 -12.80
N THR A 292 13.78 -12.53 -12.47
CA THR A 292 14.47 -13.46 -13.38
C THR A 292 13.88 -14.86 -13.29
N ARG A 293 13.42 -15.37 -14.43
CA ARG A 293 13.01 -16.77 -14.58
C ARG A 293 14.25 -17.68 -14.66
N VAL A 294 14.39 -18.59 -13.71
CA VAL A 294 15.49 -19.57 -13.63
C VAL A 294 15.08 -20.93 -14.17
N ASN A 295 16.05 -21.77 -14.56
CA ASN A 295 15.81 -23.14 -15.09
C ASN A 295 14.90 -23.22 -16.33
N GLY A 296 14.59 -22.08 -16.96
CA GLY A 296 13.75 -22.00 -18.16
C GLY A 296 14.54 -22.18 -19.44
N THR A 297 13.87 -22.61 -20.51
CA THR A 297 14.45 -22.65 -21.85
C THR A 297 14.00 -21.42 -22.63
N THR A 298 14.96 -20.60 -23.08
CA THR A 298 14.67 -19.39 -23.85
C THR A 298 14.46 -19.69 -25.34
N TYR A 299 13.40 -19.13 -25.89
CA TYR A 299 13.05 -19.11 -27.30
C TYR A 299 12.98 -17.65 -27.78
N ARG A 300 12.97 -17.43 -29.09
CA ARG A 300 12.96 -16.06 -29.65
C ARG A 300 11.75 -15.23 -29.22
N ASN A 301 10.62 -15.89 -28.95
CA ASN A 301 9.36 -15.23 -28.57
C ASN A 301 8.96 -15.45 -27.11
N GLY A 302 9.86 -15.96 -26.24
CA GLY A 302 9.56 -16.14 -24.82
C GLY A 302 10.34 -17.26 -24.16
N VAL A 303 10.06 -17.51 -22.88
CA VAL A 303 10.69 -18.59 -22.10
C VAL A 303 9.64 -19.66 -21.78
N ILE A 304 10.03 -20.94 -21.89
CA ILE A 304 9.19 -22.07 -21.51
C ILE A 304 9.78 -22.80 -20.32
N GLY A 305 8.92 -23.16 -19.38
CA GLY A 305 9.30 -23.80 -18.13
C GLY A 305 10.06 -22.85 -17.21
N GLY A 306 10.83 -23.43 -16.29
CA GLY A 306 11.54 -22.67 -15.28
C GLY A 306 10.64 -22.17 -14.15
N HIS A 307 11.21 -21.29 -13.33
CA HIS A 307 10.63 -20.81 -12.08
C HIS A 307 10.94 -19.34 -11.89
N THR A 308 9.97 -18.57 -11.40
CA THR A 308 10.13 -17.15 -11.05
C THR A 308 9.64 -16.99 -9.61
N PRO A 309 10.48 -16.52 -8.66
CA PRO A 309 10.07 -16.38 -7.27
C PRO A 309 8.87 -15.45 -7.09
N ALA A 310 8.01 -15.76 -6.13
CA ALA A 310 6.90 -14.88 -5.80
C ALA A 310 7.37 -13.66 -4.98
N PRO A 311 6.94 -12.42 -5.31
CA PRO A 311 7.39 -11.22 -4.62
C PRO A 311 6.77 -11.14 -3.21
N ALA A 312 7.62 -11.00 -2.18
CA ALA A 312 7.16 -10.86 -0.80
C ALA A 312 6.43 -9.54 -0.52
N ALA A 313 6.62 -8.53 -1.37
CA ALA A 313 5.89 -7.27 -1.28
C ALA A 313 4.45 -7.34 -1.84
N ASP A 314 4.02 -8.48 -2.41
CA ASP A 314 2.67 -8.65 -2.93
C ASP A 314 2.15 -10.08 -2.75
N ALA A 315 1.47 -10.34 -1.63
CA ALA A 315 0.85 -11.63 -1.29
C ALA A 315 -0.28 -12.04 -2.24
N HIS A 316 -0.76 -11.13 -3.09
CA HIS A 316 -1.79 -11.41 -4.10
C HIS A 316 -1.20 -11.55 -5.50
N HIS A 317 0.13 -11.56 -5.63
CA HIS A 317 0.77 -11.79 -6.93
C HIS A 317 0.47 -13.21 -7.44
N PRO A 318 0.14 -13.41 -8.73
CA PRO A 318 -0.19 -14.73 -9.29
C PRO A 318 0.88 -15.80 -9.08
N LEU A 319 2.14 -15.39 -8.97
CA LEU A 319 3.28 -16.27 -8.67
C LEU A 319 3.13 -17.03 -7.35
N TRP A 320 2.51 -16.45 -6.33
CA TRP A 320 2.26 -17.17 -5.07
C TRP A 320 1.42 -18.42 -5.30
N ARG A 321 0.38 -18.33 -6.14
CA ARG A 321 -0.48 -19.46 -6.50
C ARG A 321 0.22 -20.47 -7.41
N LEU A 322 1.00 -19.98 -8.39
CA LEU A 322 1.75 -20.85 -9.31
C LEU A 322 2.82 -21.69 -8.61
N ASN A 323 3.39 -21.13 -7.54
CA ASN A 323 4.56 -21.68 -6.89
C ASN A 323 4.26 -22.44 -5.59
N GLY A 324 2.98 -22.73 -5.32
CA GLY A 324 2.56 -23.51 -4.15
C GLY A 324 2.56 -22.72 -2.84
N GLY A 325 2.80 -21.41 -2.84
CA GLY A 325 2.66 -20.61 -1.62
C GLY A 325 1.21 -20.50 -1.15
N PRO A 326 0.95 -19.97 0.06
CA PRO A 326 -0.40 -19.72 0.54
C PRO A 326 -1.04 -18.68 -0.38
N ALA A 327 -1.78 -19.13 -1.39
CA ALA A 327 -2.57 -18.25 -2.21
C ALA A 327 -3.57 -17.59 -1.26
N SER A 328 -3.48 -16.27 -1.12
CA SER A 328 -4.61 -15.51 -0.61
C SER A 328 -5.75 -15.83 -1.56
N ASP A 329 -6.79 -16.52 -1.11
CA ASP A 329 -8.03 -16.67 -1.86
C ASP A 329 -8.50 -15.26 -2.20
N ALA A 330 -8.20 -14.80 -3.41
CA ALA A 330 -8.81 -13.62 -3.98
C ALA A 330 -10.26 -14.02 -4.20
N SER A 331 -11.08 -13.83 -3.17
CA SER A 331 -12.51 -14.00 -3.24
C SER A 331 -13.02 -13.10 -4.36
N SER A 332 -13.53 -13.78 -5.39
CA SER A 332 -14.33 -13.30 -6.52
C SER A 332 -15.43 -12.31 -6.15
#